data_AF-A0A6M0L8X3-F1
#
_entry.id   AF-A0A6M0L8X3-F1
#
_cell.length_a   1.000
_cell.length_b   1.000
_cell.length_c   1.000
_cell.angle_alpha   90.00
_cell.angle_beta   90.00
_cell.angle_gamma   90.00
#
_symmetry.space_group_name_H-M   'P 1'
#
loop_
_entity.id
_entity.type
_entity.pdbx_description
1 polymer ?
#
loop_
_entity_poly.entity_id
_entity_poly.type
_entity_poly.pdbx_seq_one_letter_code
_entity_poly.pdbx_strand_id
1 'polypeptide(L)'
;MAFYGIATDRNMQVIVNANYLNYMGRVATFKDYATQEEIEKLESLLKAIKQLPMLHGKIIVLRYFKMARYEKSKDKKIKVIRDVYHGFKGKAGLVDEAAKIIGISQYNLRKLEYESYTLLAEYLLAEKLQGYQLIKPIEKKHYRGTVDALQQVLEIYQKDNTVINVQMTYSYGDFYNLNFDIELAEKWVKR
;
A
#
# COMPACT_ATOMS: atom_id res chain seq x y z
N MET A 1 -13.67 -14.43 8.87
CA MET A 1 -13.53 -13.09 8.26
C MET A 1 -12.17 -12.53 8.66
N ALA A 2 -11.30 -12.19 7.72
CA ALA A 2 -10.01 -11.57 8.03
C ALA A 2 -10.23 -10.05 8.19
N PHE A 3 -9.85 -9.48 9.33
CA PHE A 3 -10.02 -8.04 9.60
C PHE A 3 -8.73 -7.29 9.23
N TYR A 4 -8.88 -6.28 8.38
CA TYR A 4 -7.80 -5.42 7.90
C TYR A 4 -8.32 -3.99 7.70
N GLY A 5 -7.43 -3.01 7.83
CA GLY A 5 -7.61 -1.65 7.33
C GLY A 5 -6.98 -1.52 5.95
N ILE A 6 -7.71 -0.96 4.99
CA ILE A 6 -7.22 -0.66 3.66
C ILE A 6 -7.49 0.80 3.37
N ALA A 7 -6.46 1.52 2.93
CA ALA A 7 -6.60 2.83 2.32
C ALA A 7 -6.08 2.75 0.88
N THR A 8 -6.85 3.30 -0.06
CA THR A 8 -6.53 3.29 -1.49
C THR A 8 -6.70 4.68 -2.09
N ASP A 9 -5.75 5.09 -2.91
CA ASP A 9 -5.83 6.31 -3.72
C ASP A 9 -5.23 6.01 -5.11
N ARG A 10 -6.07 6.04 -6.16
CA ARG A 10 -5.71 5.66 -7.53
C ARG A 10 -4.99 4.30 -7.59
N ASN A 11 -3.72 4.29 -7.99
CA ASN A 11 -2.87 3.11 -8.11
C ASN A 11 -2.10 2.79 -6.81
N MET A 12 -2.32 3.52 -5.73
CA MET A 12 -1.69 3.30 -4.43
C MET A 12 -2.61 2.60 -3.46
N GLN A 13 -2.05 1.69 -2.69
CA GLN A 13 -2.73 1.01 -1.61
C GLN A 13 -1.79 0.82 -0.41
N VAL A 14 -2.37 0.94 0.78
CA VAL A 14 -1.77 0.51 2.04
C VAL A 14 -2.73 -0.44 2.73
N ILE A 15 -2.20 -1.57 3.21
CA ILE A 15 -2.96 -2.59 3.93
C ILE A 15 -2.32 -2.77 5.31
N VAL A 16 -3.11 -2.55 6.36
CA VAL A 16 -2.71 -2.75 7.75
C VAL A 16 -3.56 -3.86 8.35
N ASN A 17 -2.93 -4.85 8.95
CA ASN A 17 -3.59 -5.93 9.67
C ASN A 17 -2.71 -6.43 10.81
N ALA A 18 -3.22 -7.39 11.59
CA ALA A 18 -2.48 -7.98 12.70
C ALA A 18 -1.13 -8.59 12.28
N ASN A 19 -1.01 -9.15 11.06
CA ASN A 19 0.25 -9.74 10.60
C ASN A 19 1.29 -8.66 10.30
N TYR A 20 0.88 -7.56 9.66
CA TYR A 20 1.73 -6.41 9.43
C TYR A 20 2.23 -5.82 10.76
N LEU A 21 1.35 -5.63 11.74
CA LEU A 21 1.74 -5.10 13.04
C LEU A 21 2.62 -6.05 13.85
N ASN A 22 2.34 -7.36 13.80
CA ASN A 22 3.23 -8.37 14.39
C ASN A 22 4.61 -8.37 13.73
N TYR A 23 4.67 -8.18 12.42
CA TYR A 23 5.94 -8.05 11.72
C TYR A 23 6.70 -6.79 12.17
N MET A 24 6.05 -5.65 12.25
CA MET A 24 6.68 -4.42 12.73
C MET A 24 7.12 -4.52 14.20
N GLY A 25 6.36 -5.21 15.05
CA GLY A 25 6.79 -5.52 16.41
C GLY A 25 8.04 -6.42 16.46
N ARG A 26 8.16 -7.39 15.55
CA ARG A 26 9.40 -8.18 15.37
C ARG A 26 10.57 -7.28 14.96
N VAL A 27 10.36 -6.40 13.98
CA VAL A 27 11.39 -5.44 13.51
C VAL A 27 11.85 -4.55 14.66
N ALA A 28 10.93 -4.03 15.47
CA ALA A 28 11.26 -3.21 16.63
C ALA A 28 12.07 -3.98 17.70
N THR A 29 11.78 -5.27 17.88
CA THR A 29 12.46 -6.12 18.88
C THR A 29 13.84 -6.57 18.41
N PHE A 30 14.00 -6.84 17.13
CA PHE A 30 15.23 -7.37 16.53
C PHE A 30 15.83 -6.38 15.53
N LYS A 31 15.88 -5.09 15.91
CA LYS A 31 16.30 -3.99 15.03
C LYS A 31 17.70 -4.19 14.45
N ASP A 32 18.61 -4.82 15.19
CA ASP A 32 19.97 -5.13 14.76
C ASP A 32 20.05 -6.09 13.56
N TYR A 33 18.96 -6.81 13.27
CA TYR A 33 18.83 -7.71 12.13
C TYR A 33 17.91 -7.16 11.04
N ALA A 34 17.38 -5.95 11.23
CA ALA A 34 16.48 -5.32 10.29
C ALA A 34 17.27 -4.65 9.16
N THR A 35 16.74 -4.78 7.95
CA THR A 35 17.17 -4.00 6.79
C THR A 35 16.81 -2.52 6.97
N GLN A 36 17.50 -1.64 6.24
CA GLN A 36 17.19 -0.21 6.27
C GLN A 36 15.73 0.08 5.88
N GLU A 37 15.20 -0.62 4.88
CA GLU A 37 13.79 -0.49 4.45
C GLU A 37 12.80 -0.90 5.55
N GLU A 38 13.12 -1.95 6.32
CA GLU A 38 12.30 -2.36 7.48
C GLU A 38 12.30 -1.31 8.58
N ILE A 39 13.45 -0.69 8.85
CA ILE A 39 13.59 0.37 9.84
C ILE A 39 12.77 1.60 9.41
N GLU A 40 12.85 2.02 8.15
CA GLU A 40 12.07 3.14 7.61
C GLU A 40 10.56 2.89 7.71
N LYS A 41 10.11 1.67 7.39
CA LYS A 41 8.70 1.26 7.55
C LYS A 41 8.27 1.29 9.02
N LEU A 42 9.11 0.82 9.93
CA LEU A 42 8.83 0.87 11.37
C LEU A 42 8.73 2.33 11.86
N GLU A 43 9.64 3.20 11.43
CA GLU A 43 9.63 4.61 11.83
C GLU A 43 8.39 5.35 11.32
N SER A 44 7.99 5.11 10.08
CA SER A 44 6.72 5.61 9.52
C SER A 44 5.52 5.09 10.32
N LEU A 45 5.46 3.80 10.64
CA LEU A 45 4.41 3.24 11.49
C LEU A 45 4.38 3.91 12.88
N LEU A 46 5.52 4.11 13.53
CA LEU A 46 5.58 4.72 14.85
C LEU A 46 5.13 6.20 14.82
N LYS A 47 5.41 6.93 13.74
CA LYS A 47 4.85 8.27 13.52
C LYS A 47 3.34 8.21 13.35
N ALA A 48 2.82 7.30 12.53
CA ALA A 48 1.39 7.12 12.33
C ALA A 48 0.67 6.76 13.64
N ILE A 49 1.23 5.86 14.46
CA ILE A 49 0.68 5.49 15.78
C ILE A 49 0.56 6.71 16.70
N LYS A 50 1.52 7.63 16.67
CA LYS A 50 1.49 8.87 17.47
C LYS A 50 0.40 9.85 17.03
N GLN A 51 -0.06 9.77 15.79
CA GLN A 51 -1.14 10.63 15.28
C GLN A 51 -2.54 10.05 15.55
N LEU A 52 -2.63 8.76 15.93
CA LEU A 52 -3.90 8.15 16.30
C LEU A 52 -4.49 8.78 17.57
N PRO A 53 -5.83 8.71 17.74
CA PRO A 53 -6.44 9.01 19.03
C PRO A 53 -5.83 8.11 20.12
N MET A 54 -5.62 8.68 21.31
CA MET A 54 -4.79 8.10 22.38
C MET A 54 -5.09 6.63 22.67
N LEU A 55 -6.37 6.24 22.74
CA LEU A 55 -6.77 4.87 23.06
C LEU A 55 -6.41 3.87 21.94
N HIS A 56 -6.54 4.28 20.68
CA HIS A 56 -6.17 3.47 19.51
C HIS A 56 -4.66 3.20 19.50
N GLY A 57 -3.85 4.26 19.62
CA GLY A 57 -2.40 4.14 19.72
C GLY A 57 -1.96 3.26 20.90
N LYS A 58 -2.61 3.41 22.07
CA LYS A 58 -2.34 2.60 23.25
C LYS A 58 -2.61 1.11 23.00
N ILE A 59 -3.72 0.75 22.36
CA ILE A 59 -4.05 -0.65 22.03
C ILE A 59 -2.97 -1.26 21.13
N ILE A 60 -2.56 -0.56 20.08
CA ILE A 60 -1.55 -1.06 19.13
C ILE A 60 -0.19 -1.24 19.83
N VAL A 61 0.28 -0.22 20.56
CA VAL A 61 1.56 -0.29 21.28
C VAL A 61 1.54 -1.40 22.32
N LEU A 62 0.45 -1.50 23.10
CA LEU A 62 0.33 -2.50 24.15
C LEU A 62 0.41 -3.92 23.56
N ARG A 63 -0.41 -4.22 22.55
CA ARG A 63 -0.54 -5.57 22.01
C ARG A 63 0.66 -6.02 21.19
N TYR A 64 1.16 -5.16 20.30
CA TYR A 64 2.14 -5.57 19.29
C TYR A 64 3.59 -5.26 19.68
N PHE A 65 3.81 -4.39 20.67
CA PHE A 65 5.17 -3.98 21.07
C PHE A 65 5.49 -4.31 22.53
N LYS A 66 4.55 -4.13 23.47
CA LYS A 66 4.84 -4.36 24.90
C LYS A 66 4.54 -5.78 25.37
N MET A 67 3.39 -6.34 24.98
CA MET A 67 2.96 -7.67 25.41
C MET A 67 3.34 -8.78 24.44
N ALA A 68 3.73 -8.41 23.22
CA ALA A 68 4.09 -9.37 22.21
C ALA A 68 5.34 -10.14 22.59
N ARG A 69 5.36 -11.44 22.24
CA ARG A 69 6.51 -12.31 22.48
C ARG A 69 7.08 -12.72 21.14
N TYR A 70 8.31 -12.30 20.88
CA TYR A 70 9.02 -12.59 19.65
C TYR A 70 10.29 -13.39 19.96
N GLU A 71 10.58 -14.38 19.11
CA GLU A 71 11.70 -15.29 19.28
C GLU A 71 12.33 -15.64 17.92
N LYS A 72 13.60 -16.03 17.95
CA LYS A 72 14.30 -16.54 16.77
C LYS A 72 13.62 -17.82 16.26
N SER A 73 13.41 -17.89 14.95
CA SER A 73 12.88 -19.07 14.31
C SER A 73 13.87 -20.23 14.47
N LYS A 74 13.38 -21.39 14.90
CA LYS A 74 14.16 -22.64 15.00
C LYS A 74 14.15 -23.42 13.67
N ASP A 75 13.75 -22.80 12.58
CA ASP A 75 13.68 -23.47 11.29
C ASP A 75 15.08 -23.82 10.80
N LYS A 76 15.35 -25.14 10.73
CA LYS A 76 16.65 -25.70 10.31
C LYS A 76 17.03 -25.32 8.88
N LYS A 77 16.08 -24.84 8.06
CA LYS A 77 16.32 -24.39 6.69
C LYS A 77 16.97 -23.00 6.61
N ILE A 78 16.90 -22.20 7.67
CA ILE A 78 17.43 -20.84 7.68
C ILE A 78 18.87 -20.88 8.20
N LYS A 79 19.83 -21.05 7.27
CA LYS A 79 21.27 -21.07 7.59
C LYS A 79 21.84 -19.67 7.88
N VAL A 80 21.24 -18.62 7.34
CA VAL A 80 21.64 -17.22 7.52
C VAL A 80 20.38 -16.35 7.67
N ILE A 81 20.31 -15.55 8.72
CA ILE A 81 19.24 -14.55 8.88
C ILE A 81 19.59 -13.37 7.97
N ARG A 82 18.76 -13.11 6.96
CA ARG A 82 18.92 -11.99 6.03
C ARG A 82 18.01 -10.81 6.35
N ASP A 83 16.89 -11.08 7.00
CA ASP A 83 15.87 -10.11 7.38
C ASP A 83 15.10 -10.62 8.60
N VAL A 84 14.32 -9.72 9.22
CA VAL A 84 13.54 -10.06 10.41
C VAL A 84 12.36 -10.97 10.07
N TYR A 85 11.81 -10.85 8.86
CA TYR A 85 10.62 -11.58 8.43
C TYR A 85 10.81 -13.10 8.48
N HIS A 86 11.93 -13.59 7.95
CA HIS A 86 12.22 -15.02 7.87
C HIS A 86 12.91 -15.53 9.15
N GLY A 87 13.78 -14.72 9.76
CA GLY A 87 14.60 -15.14 10.90
C GLY A 87 13.86 -15.30 12.21
N PHE A 88 12.69 -14.67 12.37
CA PHE A 88 12.02 -14.53 13.66
C PHE A 88 10.52 -14.76 13.54
N LYS A 89 9.92 -15.27 14.62
CA LYS A 89 8.48 -15.52 14.73
C LYS A 89 7.98 -14.96 16.05
N GLY A 90 6.66 -14.87 16.20
CA GLY A 90 6.07 -14.55 17.48
C GLY A 90 4.58 -14.28 17.38
N LYS A 91 4.02 -13.81 18.49
CA LYS A 91 2.59 -13.54 18.63
C LYS A 91 2.39 -12.24 19.39
N ALA A 92 1.39 -11.48 18.96
CA ALA A 92 0.88 -10.34 19.70
C ALA A 92 0.38 -10.76 21.09
N GLY A 93 0.33 -9.80 22.00
CA GLY A 93 -0.31 -9.96 23.30
C GLY A 93 -1.77 -10.41 23.17
N LEU A 94 -2.23 -11.20 24.14
CA LEU A 94 -3.59 -11.73 24.14
C LEU A 94 -4.61 -10.60 24.32
N VAL A 95 -5.76 -10.73 23.64
CA VAL A 95 -6.82 -9.71 23.64
C VAL A 95 -7.43 -9.53 25.02
N ASP A 96 -7.65 -10.62 25.74
CA ASP A 96 -8.25 -10.64 27.06
C ASP A 96 -7.37 -9.97 28.11
N GLU A 97 -6.07 -10.26 28.11
CA GLU A 97 -5.09 -9.61 28.98
C GLU A 97 -4.97 -8.11 28.66
N ALA A 98 -4.90 -7.75 27.37
CA ALA A 98 -4.83 -6.35 26.96
C ALA A 98 -6.10 -5.58 27.34
N ALA A 99 -7.27 -6.21 27.23
CA ALA A 99 -8.56 -5.61 27.58
C ALA A 99 -8.64 -5.34 29.09
N LYS A 100 -8.15 -6.27 29.92
CA LYS A 100 -8.02 -6.08 31.37
C LYS A 100 -7.09 -4.92 31.71
N ILE A 101 -5.92 -4.81 31.07
CA ILE A 101 -4.96 -3.72 31.30
C ILE A 101 -5.54 -2.35 30.91
N ILE A 102 -6.34 -2.30 29.85
CA ILE A 102 -6.96 -1.05 29.37
C ILE A 102 -8.22 -0.70 30.15
N GLY A 103 -8.89 -1.69 30.77
CA GLY A 103 -10.13 -1.49 31.50
C GLY A 103 -11.38 -1.47 30.59
N ILE A 104 -11.36 -2.21 29.48
CA ILE A 104 -12.49 -2.32 28.53
C ILE A 104 -12.86 -3.78 28.28
N SER A 105 -14.02 -4.03 27.68
CA SER A 105 -14.40 -5.38 27.28
C SER A 105 -13.53 -5.90 26.12
N GLN A 106 -13.39 -7.22 26.00
CA GLN A 106 -12.67 -7.83 24.87
C GLN A 106 -13.27 -7.45 23.52
N TYR A 107 -14.60 -7.35 23.46
CA TYR A 107 -15.32 -6.93 22.27
C TYR A 107 -14.94 -5.49 21.87
N ASN A 108 -14.98 -4.55 22.82
CA ASN A 108 -14.61 -3.16 22.55
C ASN A 108 -13.14 -3.03 22.16
N LEU A 109 -12.24 -3.81 22.78
CA LEU A 109 -10.84 -3.82 22.38
C LEU A 109 -10.66 -4.25 20.93
N ARG A 110 -11.31 -5.35 20.50
CA ARG A 110 -11.23 -5.82 19.11
C ARG A 110 -11.81 -4.79 18.14
N LYS A 111 -12.95 -4.19 18.48
CA LYS A 111 -13.57 -3.14 17.67
C LYS A 111 -12.62 -1.95 17.47
N LEU A 112 -12.09 -1.40 18.56
CA LEU A 112 -11.14 -0.28 18.52
C LEU A 112 -9.84 -0.66 17.80
N GLU A 113 -9.37 -1.88 17.96
CA GLU A 113 -8.21 -2.38 17.24
C GLU A 113 -8.45 -2.41 15.73
N TYR A 114 -9.61 -2.87 15.28
CA TYR A 114 -9.95 -2.89 13.85
C TYR A 114 -10.11 -1.48 13.29
N GLU A 115 -10.74 -0.57 14.03
CA GLU A 115 -10.79 0.85 13.68
C GLU A 115 -9.38 1.46 13.60
N SER A 116 -8.48 1.06 14.50
CA SER A 116 -7.08 1.49 14.47
C SER A 116 -6.36 1.03 13.20
N TYR A 117 -6.69 -0.14 12.63
CA TYR A 117 -6.08 -0.59 11.38
C TYR A 117 -6.45 0.34 10.22
N THR A 118 -7.71 0.74 10.14
CA THR A 118 -8.19 1.67 9.11
C THR A 118 -7.49 3.02 9.24
N LEU A 119 -7.49 3.60 10.44
CA LEU A 119 -6.81 4.88 10.69
C LEU A 119 -5.32 4.82 10.36
N LEU A 120 -4.63 3.74 10.76
CA LEU A 120 -3.22 3.54 10.40
C LEU A 120 -3.01 3.45 8.90
N ALA A 121 -3.88 2.75 8.16
CA ALA A 121 -3.76 2.64 6.71
C ALA A 121 -3.91 4.02 6.05
N GLU A 122 -4.84 4.85 6.52
CA GLU A 122 -5.04 6.23 6.03
C GLU A 122 -3.82 7.11 6.30
N TYR A 123 -3.30 7.12 7.53
CA TYR A 123 -2.10 7.91 7.87
C TYR A 123 -0.87 7.46 7.07
N LEU A 124 -0.64 6.15 6.96
CA LEU A 124 0.48 5.61 6.20
C LEU A 124 0.35 5.90 4.70
N LEU A 125 -0.87 5.87 4.15
CA LEU A 125 -1.11 6.28 2.77
C LEU A 125 -0.80 7.76 2.59
N ALA A 126 -1.30 8.63 3.48
CA ALA A 126 -1.04 10.07 3.40
C ALA A 126 0.46 10.40 3.49
N GLU A 127 1.22 9.75 4.39
CA GLU A 127 2.68 9.92 4.47
C GLU A 127 3.35 9.43 3.17
N LYS A 128 2.94 8.26 2.65
CA LYS A 128 3.46 7.72 1.40
C LYS A 128 3.25 8.67 0.23
N LEU A 129 2.09 9.33 0.13
CA LEU A 129 1.77 10.26 -0.95
C LEU A 129 2.65 11.52 -0.97
N GLN A 130 3.24 11.93 0.16
CA GLN A 130 4.10 13.13 0.22
C GLN A 130 5.33 13.04 -0.68
N GLY A 131 5.84 11.82 -0.92
CA GLY A 131 6.98 11.56 -1.82
C GLY A 131 6.60 11.39 -3.30
N TYR A 132 5.32 11.56 -3.64
CA TYR A 132 4.81 11.30 -4.97
C TYR A 132 4.18 12.55 -5.58
N GLN A 133 4.06 12.53 -6.90
CA GLN A 133 3.35 13.54 -7.67
C GLN A 133 2.22 12.85 -8.42
N LEU A 134 1.06 13.49 -8.41
CA LEU A 134 -0.07 13.05 -9.21
C LEU A 134 0.17 13.53 -10.64
N ILE A 135 0.27 12.59 -11.57
CA ILE A 135 0.39 12.90 -13.00
C ILE A 135 -0.79 12.31 -13.74
N LYS A 136 -1.14 12.93 -14.87
CA LYS A 136 -2.07 12.39 -15.83
C LYS A 136 -1.27 11.88 -17.04
N PRO A 137 -0.95 10.57 -17.10
CA PRO A 137 -0.02 10.06 -18.10
C PRO A 137 -0.62 10.17 -19.50
N ILE A 138 0.25 10.41 -20.49
CA ILE A 138 -0.14 10.38 -21.89
C ILE A 138 0.44 9.10 -22.52
N GLU A 139 -0.42 8.27 -23.07
CA GLU A 139 -0.05 7.11 -23.87
C GLU A 139 -0.17 7.44 -25.35
N LYS A 140 0.90 7.23 -26.11
CA LYS A 140 0.90 7.44 -27.57
C LYS A 140 0.47 6.16 -28.27
N LYS A 141 -0.52 6.28 -29.16
CA LYS A 141 -0.94 5.20 -30.05
C LYS A 141 -0.55 5.52 -31.49
N HIS A 142 -0.21 4.45 -32.21
CA HIS A 142 0.14 4.50 -33.61
C HIS A 142 -0.56 3.35 -34.35
N TYR A 143 -1.28 3.70 -35.42
CA TYR A 143 -1.94 2.75 -36.30
C TYR A 143 -1.66 3.11 -37.75
N ARG A 144 -1.67 2.09 -38.63
CA ARG A 144 -1.55 2.27 -40.07
C ARG A 144 -2.69 1.51 -40.75
N GLY A 145 -3.38 2.14 -41.68
CA GLY A 145 -4.54 1.55 -42.34
C GLY A 145 -5.13 2.45 -43.41
N THR A 146 -6.23 1.99 -44.01
CA THR A 146 -7.09 2.84 -44.85
C THR A 146 -7.82 3.87 -43.97
N VAL A 147 -8.33 4.94 -44.59
CA VAL A 147 -9.05 6.00 -43.87
C VAL A 147 -10.21 5.43 -43.04
N ASP A 148 -11.05 4.56 -43.63
CA ASP A 148 -12.20 3.97 -42.94
C ASP A 148 -11.79 3.13 -41.72
N ALA A 149 -10.73 2.34 -41.84
CA ALA A 149 -10.24 1.50 -40.74
C ALA A 149 -9.66 2.36 -39.61
N LEU A 150 -8.93 3.43 -39.95
CA LEU A 150 -8.36 4.35 -38.97
C LEU A 150 -9.45 5.17 -38.26
N GLN A 151 -10.52 5.51 -38.97
CA GLN A 151 -11.65 6.23 -38.39
C GLN A 151 -12.40 5.37 -37.36
N GLN A 152 -12.62 4.09 -37.64
CA GLN A 152 -13.19 3.14 -36.66
C GLN A 152 -12.30 3.00 -35.42
N VAL A 153 -10.98 2.94 -35.59
CA VAL A 153 -10.04 2.91 -34.46
C VAL A 153 -10.17 4.17 -33.62
N LEU A 154 -10.21 5.35 -34.25
CA LEU A 154 -10.33 6.62 -33.54
C LEU A 154 -11.65 6.71 -32.77
N GLU A 155 -12.76 6.27 -33.35
CA GLU A 155 -14.08 6.23 -32.71
C GLU A 155 -14.09 5.36 -31.44
N ILE A 156 -13.37 4.24 -31.44
CA ILE A 156 -13.24 3.38 -30.24
C ILE A 156 -12.62 4.16 -29.08
N TYR A 157 -11.56 4.93 -29.35
CA TYR A 157 -10.84 5.67 -28.32
C TYR A 157 -11.51 7.01 -27.94
N GLN A 158 -12.27 7.62 -28.83
CA GLN A 158 -13.00 8.86 -28.55
C GLN A 158 -14.19 8.65 -27.62
N LYS A 159 -14.77 7.45 -27.55
CA LYS A 159 -15.90 7.14 -26.67
C LYS A 159 -15.66 7.48 -25.20
N ASP A 160 -14.41 7.42 -24.75
CA ASP A 160 -14.02 7.68 -23.37
C ASP A 160 -13.55 9.14 -23.13
N ASN A 161 -13.64 10.03 -24.14
CA ASN A 161 -13.13 11.42 -24.10
C ASN A 161 -11.65 11.55 -23.69
N THR A 162 -10.84 10.51 -23.89
CA THR A 162 -9.44 10.47 -23.50
C THR A 162 -8.49 10.91 -24.61
N VAL A 163 -8.96 11.11 -25.84
CA VAL A 163 -8.11 11.46 -26.98
C VAL A 163 -7.92 12.97 -27.04
N ILE A 164 -6.66 13.44 -27.03
CA ILE A 164 -6.35 14.88 -26.93
C ILE A 164 -5.56 15.45 -28.12
N ASN A 165 -4.73 14.64 -28.78
CA ASN A 165 -4.01 15.06 -29.99
C ASN A 165 -4.16 13.99 -31.05
N VAL A 166 -4.70 14.32 -32.22
CA VAL A 166 -4.86 13.40 -33.34
C VAL A 166 -4.11 13.94 -34.54
N GLN A 167 -3.25 13.13 -35.13
CA GLN A 167 -2.51 13.46 -36.33
C GLN A 167 -2.60 12.30 -37.32
N MET A 168 -3.15 12.58 -38.50
CA MET A 168 -3.17 11.65 -39.61
C MET A 168 -2.16 12.12 -40.67
N THR A 169 -1.24 11.24 -41.07
CA THR A 169 -0.26 11.52 -42.12
C THR A 169 -0.36 10.51 -43.25
N TYR A 170 -0.26 10.98 -44.48
CA TYR A 170 -0.19 10.10 -45.64
C TYR A 170 1.05 9.20 -45.56
N SER A 171 0.91 7.93 -45.94
CA SER A 171 2.03 6.99 -46.03
C SER A 171 2.33 6.62 -47.49
N TYR A 172 1.54 5.73 -48.08
CA TYR A 172 1.71 5.27 -49.46
C TYR A 172 0.44 4.59 -49.97
N GLY A 173 0.07 4.83 -51.23
CA GLY A 173 -1.16 4.28 -51.81
C GLY A 173 -2.39 4.78 -51.03
N ASP A 174 -3.30 3.88 -50.70
CA ASP A 174 -4.49 4.21 -49.89
C ASP A 174 -4.25 4.15 -48.37
N PHE A 175 -2.99 4.05 -47.94
CA PHE A 175 -2.64 3.90 -46.52
C PHE A 175 -2.17 5.21 -45.88
N TYR A 176 -2.65 5.42 -44.66
CA TYR A 176 -2.31 6.54 -43.78
C TYR A 176 -1.75 6.01 -42.46
N ASN A 177 -1.00 6.86 -41.76
CA ASN A 177 -0.61 6.65 -40.38
C ASN A 177 -1.49 7.54 -39.50
N LEU A 178 -2.14 6.95 -38.51
CA LEU A 178 -2.86 7.64 -37.45
C LEU A 178 -2.01 7.60 -36.18
N ASN A 179 -1.64 8.77 -35.68
CA ASN A 179 -1.00 8.94 -34.38
C ASN A 179 -1.96 9.70 -33.50
N PHE A 180 -2.16 9.22 -32.28
CA PHE A 180 -2.90 10.01 -31.30
C PHE A 180 -2.42 9.78 -29.88
N ASP A 181 -2.64 10.80 -29.06
CA ASP A 181 -2.35 10.78 -27.64
C ASP A 181 -3.63 10.45 -26.87
N ILE A 182 -3.52 9.46 -25.98
CA ILE A 182 -4.55 9.09 -25.01
C ILE A 182 -4.12 9.60 -23.66
N GLU A 183 -4.96 10.42 -23.05
CA GLU A 183 -4.86 10.85 -21.67
C GLU A 183 -5.41 9.75 -20.76
N LEU A 184 -4.53 9.12 -19.97
CA LEU A 184 -4.90 8.06 -19.05
C LEU A 184 -5.42 8.63 -17.72
N ALA A 185 -6.05 7.76 -16.92
CA ALA A 185 -6.41 8.10 -15.55
C ALA A 185 -5.19 8.57 -14.74
N GLU A 186 -5.41 9.54 -13.87
CA GLU A 186 -4.38 10.06 -12.97
C GLU A 186 -3.77 8.95 -12.12
N LYS A 187 -2.46 8.99 -11.93
CA LYS A 187 -1.74 8.05 -11.09
C LYS A 187 -0.61 8.72 -10.35
N TRP A 188 -0.30 8.18 -9.18
CA TRP A 188 0.84 8.62 -8.39
C TRP A 188 2.14 8.04 -8.95
N VAL A 189 3.13 8.91 -9.18
CA VAL A 189 4.49 8.56 -9.60
C VAL A 189 5.49 9.16 -8.62
N LYS A 190 6.53 8.39 -8.28
CA LYS A 190 7.56 8.83 -7.34
C LYS A 190 8.25 10.07 -7.91
N ARG A 191 8.42 11.10 -7.09
CA ARG A 191 9.16 12.31 -7.48
C ARG A 191 10.62 11.99 -7.81
#